data_AF-A0A529HT11-F1
#
_entry.id   AF-A0A529HT11-F1
#
_cell.length_a   1.000
_cell.length_b   1.000
_cell.length_c   1.000
_cell.angle_alpha   90.00
_cell.angle_beta   90.00
_cell.angle_gamma   90.00
#
_symmetry.space_group_name_H-M   'P 1'
#
loop_
_entity.id
_entity.type
_entity.pdbx_description
1 polymer ?
#
loop_
_entity_poly.entity_id
_entity_poly.type
_entity_poly.pdbx_seq_one_letter_code
_entity_poly.pdbx_strand_id
1 'polypeptide(L)'
;MIAAYMAGIKVFATGGIGGVHKGAEKSFDISADLDELARTPVIVVSAGAKAILDIEKTLEVLETRGVPVVGHGCETMPAFWSRHSPFRAPLTLHAPEDIAHFYRTRQALSLGGGILIANPVPENEEIPAKEMDGYIQAAQKAAEALNVSGKAVTPFLLSKILELTGGRSLKTNIALVENNARLAARIAKAL
;
A
#
# COMPACT_ATOMS: atom_id res chain seq x y z
N MET A 1 2.78 6.84 11.45
CA MET A 1 2.48 8.15 10.84
C MET A 1 2.41 9.23 11.89
N ILE A 2 1.53 9.09 12.90
CA ILE A 2 1.48 9.93 14.12
C ILE A 2 2.87 10.38 14.62
N ALA A 3 3.73 9.44 15.02
CA ALA A 3 5.04 9.77 15.57
C ALA A 3 5.96 10.51 14.57
N ALA A 4 5.89 10.16 13.29
CA ALA A 4 6.67 10.83 12.25
C ALA A 4 6.23 12.30 12.13
N TYR A 5 4.91 12.55 12.09
CA TYR A 5 4.37 13.90 12.03
C TYR A 5 4.73 14.72 13.28
N MET A 6 4.60 14.14 14.48
CA MET A 6 5.01 14.78 15.73
C MET A 6 6.51 15.15 15.75
N ALA A 7 7.34 14.38 15.05
CA ALA A 7 8.77 14.65 14.89
C ALA A 7 9.10 15.58 13.70
N GLY A 8 8.10 16.11 12.99
CA GLY A 8 8.31 16.95 11.80
C GLY A 8 8.75 16.18 10.54
N ILE A 9 8.68 14.85 10.54
CA ILE A 9 9.02 13.99 9.40
C ILE A 9 7.83 13.91 8.45
N LYS A 10 8.03 14.39 7.21
CA LYS A 10 6.97 14.51 6.21
C LYS A 10 6.81 13.30 5.29
N VAL A 11 7.82 12.42 5.22
CA VAL A 11 7.83 11.27 4.30
C VAL A 11 8.07 9.98 5.07
N PHE A 12 7.26 8.96 4.81
CA PHE A 12 7.32 7.65 5.43
C PHE A 12 7.30 6.55 4.37
N ALA A 13 8.34 5.71 4.34
CA ALA A 13 8.41 4.54 3.45
C ALA A 13 7.98 3.27 4.18
N THR A 14 7.22 2.41 3.51
CA THR A 14 6.84 1.09 4.01
C THR A 14 6.75 0.10 2.84
N GLY A 15 6.53 -1.18 3.13
CA GLY A 15 6.28 -2.18 2.09
C GLY A 15 4.91 -1.96 1.44
N GLY A 16 3.85 -2.09 2.23
CA GLY A 16 2.47 -1.98 1.79
C GLY A 16 1.62 -1.51 2.96
N ILE A 17 0.63 -0.65 2.72
CA ILE A 17 -0.29 -0.20 3.76
C ILE A 17 -1.26 -1.33 4.16
N GLY A 18 -1.89 -1.22 5.33
CA GLY A 18 -3.14 -1.90 5.60
C GLY A 18 -4.28 -1.33 4.75
N GLY A 19 -5.46 -1.92 4.85
CA GLY A 19 -6.61 -1.51 4.05
C GLY A 19 -7.87 -2.25 4.45
N VAL A 20 -8.82 -2.32 3.53
CA VAL A 20 -10.05 -3.08 3.71
C VAL A 20 -9.76 -4.56 3.48
N HIS A 21 -10.11 -5.41 4.43
CA HIS A 21 -9.92 -6.86 4.26
C HIS A 21 -10.98 -7.44 3.32
N LYS A 22 -10.65 -8.55 2.64
CA LYS A 22 -11.67 -9.30 1.87
C LYS A 22 -12.76 -9.80 2.83
N GLY A 23 -14.03 -9.61 2.47
CA GLY A 23 -15.18 -9.93 3.34
C GLY A 23 -15.56 -8.84 4.35
N ALA A 24 -14.91 -7.67 4.32
CA ALA A 24 -15.19 -6.56 5.22
C ALA A 24 -16.64 -6.04 5.11
N GLU A 25 -17.36 -6.30 4.03
CA GLU A 25 -18.79 -5.99 3.94
C GLU A 25 -19.66 -6.74 4.97
N LYS A 26 -19.12 -7.81 5.58
CA LYS A 26 -19.74 -8.54 6.69
C LYS A 26 -19.02 -8.33 8.02
N SER A 27 -17.68 -8.31 8.00
CA SER A 27 -16.87 -8.30 9.22
C SER A 27 -16.48 -6.91 9.71
N PHE A 28 -16.54 -5.89 8.84
CA PHE A 28 -16.01 -4.54 9.07
C PHE A 28 -14.52 -4.52 9.45
N ASP A 29 -13.76 -5.53 9.02
CA ASP A 29 -12.31 -5.60 9.23
C ASP A 29 -11.59 -4.62 8.28
N ILE A 30 -11.38 -3.40 8.78
CA ILE A 30 -10.78 -2.28 8.05
C ILE A 30 -9.61 -1.74 8.87
N SER A 31 -8.44 -1.64 8.25
CA SER A 31 -7.24 -1.12 8.91
C SER A 31 -7.40 0.33 9.34
N ALA A 32 -6.96 0.62 10.56
CA ALA A 32 -6.84 1.99 11.07
C ALA A 32 -5.86 2.85 10.26
N ASP A 33 -4.98 2.25 9.43
CA ASP A 33 -4.09 2.96 8.52
C ASP A 33 -4.86 3.93 7.60
N LEU A 34 -6.07 3.58 7.18
CA LEU A 34 -6.88 4.41 6.27
C LEU A 34 -7.39 5.68 6.96
N ASP A 35 -7.82 5.56 8.22
CA ASP A 35 -8.20 6.71 9.05
C ASP A 35 -6.99 7.57 9.40
N GLU A 36 -5.84 6.94 9.65
CA GLU A 36 -4.61 7.65 9.95
C GLU A 36 -4.09 8.44 8.72
N LEU A 37 -4.19 7.86 7.51
CA LEU A 37 -3.96 8.56 6.24
C LEU A 37 -4.89 9.76 6.05
N ALA A 38 -6.14 9.68 6.49
CA ALA A 38 -7.07 10.81 6.39
C ALA A 38 -6.73 11.98 7.33
N ARG A 39 -6.00 11.72 8.42
CA ARG A 39 -5.81 12.69 9.51
C ARG A 39 -4.41 13.28 9.56
N THR A 40 -3.38 12.48 9.25
CA THR A 40 -1.99 12.86 9.52
C THR A 40 -1.26 13.25 8.24
N PRO A 41 -0.74 14.49 8.11
CA PRO A 41 -0.21 15.04 6.86
C PRO A 41 1.21 14.54 6.55
N VAL A 42 1.32 13.26 6.26
CA VAL A 42 2.56 12.55 5.88
C VAL A 42 2.38 11.92 4.50
N ILE A 43 3.41 12.02 3.66
CA ILE A 43 3.51 11.28 2.40
C ILE A 43 3.91 9.84 2.74
N VAL A 44 3.07 8.87 2.42
CA VAL A 44 3.33 7.45 2.63
C VAL A 44 3.67 6.81 1.29
N VAL A 45 4.89 6.29 1.16
CA VAL A 45 5.35 5.58 -0.04
C VAL A 45 5.26 4.08 0.20
N SER A 46 4.49 3.37 -0.62
CA SER A 46 4.33 1.92 -0.53
C SER A 46 4.08 1.27 -1.90
N ALA A 47 4.14 -0.05 -1.98
CA ALA A 47 3.74 -0.82 -3.15
C ALA A 47 2.20 -1.04 -3.20
N GLY A 48 1.45 0.00 -2.86
CA GLY A 48 -0.01 -0.06 -2.67
C GLY A 48 -0.42 -0.67 -1.33
N ALA A 49 -1.65 -1.17 -1.26
CA ALA A 49 -2.13 -2.00 -0.16
C ALA A 49 -1.58 -3.44 -0.30
N LYS A 50 -1.38 -4.15 0.81
CA LYS A 50 -0.97 -5.56 0.76
C LYS A 50 -1.96 -6.38 -0.09
N ALA A 51 -1.47 -7.20 -1.01
CA ALA A 51 -2.33 -7.93 -1.98
C ALA A 51 -3.34 -8.91 -1.35
N ILE A 52 -3.14 -9.28 -0.08
CA ILE A 52 -4.09 -10.10 0.68
C ILE A 52 -5.41 -9.36 1.02
N LEU A 53 -5.43 -8.05 0.84
CA LEU A 53 -6.56 -7.15 1.11
C LEU A 53 -7.47 -7.00 -0.12
N ASP A 54 -8.56 -6.27 0.06
CA ASP A 54 -9.47 -5.85 -1.01
C ASP A 54 -9.04 -4.46 -1.52
N ILE A 55 -8.32 -4.45 -2.66
CA ILE A 55 -7.74 -3.22 -3.21
C ILE A 55 -8.84 -2.26 -3.67
N GLU A 56 -9.90 -2.76 -4.30
CA GLU A 56 -11.03 -1.96 -4.76
C GLU A 56 -11.68 -1.22 -3.60
N LYS A 57 -12.11 -1.96 -2.57
CA LYS A 57 -12.74 -1.35 -1.39
C LYS A 57 -11.78 -0.44 -0.62
N THR A 58 -10.48 -0.74 -0.65
CA THR A 58 -9.46 0.15 -0.05
C THR A 58 -9.41 1.49 -0.78
N LEU A 59 -9.48 1.51 -2.11
CA LEU A 59 -9.54 2.75 -2.90
C LEU A 59 -10.82 3.53 -2.59
N GLU A 60 -11.97 2.87 -2.53
CA GLU A 60 -13.27 3.50 -2.21
C GLU A 60 -13.25 4.17 -0.82
N VAL A 61 -12.64 3.53 0.18
CA VAL A 61 -12.50 4.12 1.51
C VAL A 61 -11.54 5.31 1.49
N LEU A 62 -10.41 5.22 0.77
CA LEU A 62 -9.46 6.32 0.65
C LEU A 62 -10.09 7.53 -0.06
N GLU A 63 -10.86 7.30 -1.12
CA GLU A 63 -11.64 8.32 -1.80
C GLU A 63 -12.66 8.97 -0.86
N THR A 64 -13.46 8.16 -0.17
CA THR A 64 -14.46 8.64 0.81
C THR A 64 -13.83 9.50 1.90
N ARG A 65 -12.59 9.21 2.29
CA ARG A 65 -11.85 9.97 3.31
C ARG A 65 -11.00 11.12 2.75
N GLY A 66 -11.08 11.38 1.44
CA GLY A 66 -10.36 12.47 0.79
C GLY A 66 -8.84 12.29 0.79
N VAL A 67 -8.36 11.04 0.90
CA VAL A 67 -6.93 10.71 0.83
C VAL A 67 -6.52 10.60 -0.64
N PRO A 68 -5.62 11.45 -1.15
CA PRO A 68 -5.12 11.30 -2.51
C PRO A 68 -4.26 10.04 -2.62
N VAL A 69 -4.50 9.29 -3.69
CA VAL A 69 -3.71 8.12 -4.08
C VAL A 69 -3.05 8.42 -5.43
N VAL A 70 -1.72 8.35 -5.46
CA VAL A 70 -0.91 8.69 -6.63
C VAL A 70 -0.09 7.47 -7.04
N GLY A 71 -0.31 6.96 -8.25
CA GLY A 71 0.61 6.03 -8.90
C GLY A 71 1.89 6.74 -9.33
N HIS A 72 3.06 6.26 -8.90
CA HIS A 72 4.34 6.80 -9.33
C HIS A 72 4.78 6.16 -10.65
N GLY A 73 4.60 6.90 -11.74
CA GLY A 73 4.91 6.41 -13.09
C GLY A 73 4.07 5.22 -13.54
N CYS A 74 2.90 5.00 -12.92
CA CYS A 74 1.98 3.92 -13.25
C CYS A 74 0.51 4.39 -13.23
N GLU A 75 -0.31 3.82 -14.12
CA GLU A 75 -1.74 4.15 -14.25
C GLU A 75 -2.66 3.17 -13.52
N THR A 76 -2.13 2.02 -13.11
CA THR A 76 -2.82 1.02 -12.29
C THR A 76 -2.26 1.03 -10.87
N MET A 77 -3.09 0.68 -9.90
CA MET A 77 -2.63 0.44 -8.55
C MET A 77 -1.74 -0.82 -8.52
N PRO A 78 -0.52 -0.74 -7.96
CA PRO A 78 0.27 -1.93 -7.69
C PRO A 78 -0.39 -2.78 -6.60
N ALA A 79 -0.28 -4.10 -6.74
CA ALA A 79 -0.79 -5.08 -5.80
C ALA A 79 0.39 -5.71 -5.03
N PHE A 80 1.15 -4.89 -4.32
CA PHE A 80 2.24 -5.30 -3.44
C PHE A 80 3.34 -6.11 -4.16
N TRP A 81 3.19 -7.43 -4.27
CA TRP A 81 4.12 -8.31 -5.01
C TRP A 81 4.00 -8.19 -6.53
N SER A 82 2.88 -7.67 -7.04
CA SER A 82 2.61 -7.54 -8.48
C SER A 82 2.57 -6.07 -8.87
N ARG A 83 3.17 -5.74 -10.01
CA ARG A 83 3.23 -4.35 -10.51
C ARG A 83 1.88 -3.81 -10.92
N HIS A 84 1.00 -4.69 -11.38
CA HIS A 84 -0.29 -4.34 -11.92
C HIS A 84 -1.40 -5.04 -11.14
N SER A 85 -2.52 -4.33 -11.00
CA SER A 85 -3.82 -4.85 -10.59
C SER A 85 -4.85 -4.38 -11.63
N PRO A 86 -6.08 -4.93 -11.64
CA PRO A 86 -7.12 -4.45 -12.53
C PRO A 86 -7.65 -3.04 -12.16
N PHE A 87 -7.17 -2.46 -11.06
CA PHE A 87 -7.66 -1.19 -10.53
C PHE A 87 -6.80 -0.02 -11.00
N ARG A 88 -7.45 1.06 -11.44
CA ARG A 88 -6.78 2.28 -11.88
C ARG A 88 -6.24 3.06 -10.66
N ALA A 89 -5.07 3.67 -10.79
CA ALA A 89 -4.60 4.67 -9.84
C ALA A 89 -5.41 5.97 -10.03
N PRO A 90 -5.97 6.58 -8.95
CA PRO A 90 -6.78 7.80 -9.09
C PRO A 90 -6.02 8.98 -9.70
N LEU A 91 -4.73 9.13 -9.37
CA LEU A 91 -3.82 10.12 -9.93
C LEU A 91 -2.52 9.43 -10.36
N THR A 92 -1.80 10.03 -11.31
CA THR A 92 -0.47 9.58 -11.72
C THR A 92 0.49 10.77 -11.74
N LEU A 93 1.66 10.61 -11.12
CA LEU A 93 2.76 11.57 -11.17
C LEU A 93 4.06 10.82 -11.48
N HIS A 94 4.98 11.44 -12.21
CA HIS A 94 6.17 10.76 -12.72
C HIS A 94 7.45 11.15 -11.97
N ALA A 95 7.57 12.39 -11.50
CA ALA A 95 8.78 12.85 -10.82
C ALA A 95 8.57 12.99 -9.30
N PRO A 96 9.61 12.70 -8.48
CA PRO A 96 9.60 13.02 -7.05
C PRO A 96 9.30 14.51 -6.77
N GLU A 97 9.76 15.39 -7.64
CA GLU A 97 9.53 16.84 -7.59
C GLU A 97 8.05 17.19 -7.77
N ASP A 98 7.33 16.49 -8.65
CA ASP A 98 5.88 16.67 -8.83
C ASP A 98 5.12 16.27 -7.56
N ILE A 99 5.53 15.18 -6.92
CA ILE A 99 4.95 14.70 -5.65
C ILE A 99 5.20 15.73 -4.54
N ALA A 100 6.43 16.25 -4.44
CA ALA A 100 6.78 17.28 -3.46
C ALA A 100 5.98 18.57 -3.69
N HIS A 101 5.84 19.01 -4.96
CA HIS A 101 5.01 20.15 -5.34
C HIS A 101 3.54 19.91 -4.96
N PHE A 102 2.97 18.76 -5.31
CA PHE A 102 1.60 18.39 -4.98
C PHE A 102 1.35 18.43 -3.46
N TYR A 103 2.28 17.92 -2.65
CA TYR A 103 2.20 18.01 -1.19
C TYR A 103 2.24 19.47 -0.70
N ARG A 104 3.18 20.30 -1.18
CA ARG A 104 3.26 21.72 -0.79
C ARG A 104 2.01 22.50 -1.19
N THR A 105 1.42 22.23 -2.36
CA THR A 105 0.16 22.85 -2.78
C THR A 105 -0.98 22.49 -1.84
N ARG A 106 -1.12 21.23 -1.44
CA ARG A 106 -2.12 20.81 -0.44
C ARG A 106 -1.95 21.56 0.88
N GLN A 107 -0.71 21.72 1.35
CA GLN A 107 -0.41 22.49 2.56
C GLN A 107 -0.82 23.97 2.40
N ALA A 108 -0.50 24.60 1.28
CA ALA A 108 -0.87 26.00 1.01
C ALA A 108 -2.39 26.21 0.96
N LEU A 109 -3.14 25.20 0.51
CA LEU A 109 -4.62 25.21 0.50
C LEU A 109 -5.24 24.80 1.84
N SER A 110 -4.43 24.59 2.88
CA SER A 110 -4.89 24.10 4.20
C SER A 110 -5.68 22.78 4.13
N LEU A 111 -5.37 21.92 3.14
CA LEU A 111 -5.95 20.59 3.04
C LEU A 111 -5.19 19.64 3.97
N GLY A 112 -5.89 19.08 4.96
CA GLY A 112 -5.35 18.10 5.90
C GLY A 112 -5.10 16.72 5.28
N GLY A 113 -4.70 15.77 6.12
CA GLY A 113 -4.47 14.37 5.73
C GLY A 113 -3.19 14.15 4.92
N GLY A 114 -2.80 12.89 4.84
CA GLY A 114 -1.63 12.41 4.12
C GLY A 114 -1.88 12.19 2.63
N ILE A 115 -0.88 11.59 1.99
CA ILE A 115 -0.92 11.18 0.57
C ILE A 115 -0.37 9.78 0.48
N LEU A 116 -1.05 8.89 -0.24
CA LEU A 116 -0.51 7.58 -0.59
C LEU A 116 0.20 7.66 -1.96
N ILE A 117 1.50 7.37 -1.98
CA ILE A 117 2.28 7.19 -3.20
C ILE A 117 2.43 5.69 -3.43
N ALA A 118 1.74 5.20 -4.44
CA ALA A 118 1.77 3.81 -4.87
C ALA A 118 2.91 3.61 -5.89
N ASN A 119 3.95 2.90 -5.49
CA ASN A 119 5.17 2.68 -6.24
C ASN A 119 5.31 1.18 -6.57
N PRO A 120 5.21 0.78 -7.85
CA PRO A 120 5.26 -0.64 -8.21
C PRO A 120 6.60 -1.27 -7.84
N VAL A 121 6.57 -2.54 -7.45
CA VAL A 121 7.79 -3.35 -7.28
C VAL A 121 8.61 -3.38 -8.58
N PRO A 122 9.95 -3.46 -8.55
CA PRO A 122 10.74 -3.59 -9.78
C PRO A 122 10.30 -4.76 -10.66
N GLU A 123 10.31 -4.57 -11.99
CA GLU A 123 9.82 -5.54 -12.99
C GLU A 123 10.48 -6.92 -12.87
N ASN A 124 11.80 -6.95 -12.69
CA ASN A 124 12.56 -8.18 -12.54
C ASN A 124 12.40 -8.87 -11.18
N GLU A 125 11.71 -8.24 -10.22
CA GLU A 125 11.50 -8.79 -8.87
C GLU A 125 10.04 -9.13 -8.60
N GLU A 126 9.11 -8.87 -9.53
CA GLU A 126 7.69 -9.09 -9.31
C GLU A 126 7.29 -10.56 -9.28
N ILE A 127 6.15 -10.82 -8.65
CA ILE A 127 5.39 -12.05 -8.86
C ILE A 127 4.12 -11.65 -9.62
N PRO A 128 3.92 -12.13 -10.86
CA PRO A 128 2.77 -11.71 -11.67
C PRO A 128 1.44 -11.95 -10.95
N ALA A 129 0.49 -11.03 -11.10
CA ALA A 129 -0.79 -11.06 -10.37
C ALA A 129 -1.52 -12.40 -10.51
N LYS A 130 -1.59 -12.94 -11.73
CA LYS A 130 -2.21 -14.24 -12.01
C LYS A 130 -1.56 -15.41 -11.25
N GLU A 131 -0.24 -15.36 -11.05
CA GLU A 131 0.47 -16.37 -10.25
C GLU A 131 0.18 -16.16 -8.76
N MET A 132 0.26 -14.91 -8.29
CA MET A 132 0.03 -14.54 -6.89
C MET A 132 -1.39 -14.84 -6.42
N ASP A 133 -2.39 -14.70 -7.29
CA ASP A 133 -3.79 -15.02 -7.00
C ASP A 133 -3.96 -16.46 -6.51
N GLY A 134 -3.24 -17.42 -7.10
CA GLY A 134 -3.28 -18.81 -6.68
C GLY A 134 -2.77 -19.00 -5.24
N TYR A 135 -1.66 -18.34 -4.90
CA TYR A 135 -1.09 -18.39 -3.55
C TYR A 135 -1.98 -17.70 -2.51
N ILE A 136 -2.53 -16.54 -2.85
CA ILE A 136 -3.43 -15.79 -1.96
C ILE A 136 -4.69 -16.60 -1.69
N GLN A 137 -5.32 -17.18 -2.72
CA GLN A 137 -6.51 -18.01 -2.56
C GLN A 137 -6.23 -19.25 -1.68
N ALA A 138 -5.09 -19.92 -1.88
CA ALA A 138 -4.70 -21.05 -1.07
C ALA A 138 -4.47 -20.66 0.40
N ALA A 139 -3.81 -19.53 0.66
CA ALA A 139 -3.59 -19.01 2.01
C ALA A 139 -4.91 -18.60 2.69
N GLN A 140 -5.84 -17.99 1.95
CA GLN A 140 -7.16 -17.60 2.45
C GLN A 140 -7.99 -18.81 2.87
N LYS A 141 -8.05 -19.85 2.02
CA LYS A 141 -8.71 -21.12 2.37
C LYS A 141 -8.11 -21.77 3.62
N ALA A 142 -6.79 -21.72 3.77
CA ALA A 142 -6.12 -22.23 4.97
C ALA A 142 -6.49 -21.43 6.24
N ALA A 143 -6.61 -20.10 6.13
CA ALA A 143 -7.01 -19.24 7.23
C ALA A 143 -8.45 -19.52 7.66
N GLU A 144 -9.36 -19.68 6.70
CA GLU A 144 -10.76 -20.03 6.92
C GLU A 144 -10.91 -21.40 7.60
N ALA A 145 -10.20 -22.42 7.10
CA ALA A 145 -10.23 -23.77 7.67
C ALA A 145 -9.75 -23.81 9.13
N LEU A 146 -8.87 -22.89 9.52
CA LEU A 146 -8.33 -22.76 10.88
C LEU A 146 -9.05 -21.68 11.71
N ASN A 147 -10.11 -21.06 11.19
CA ASN A 147 -10.87 -19.98 11.83
C ASN A 147 -9.97 -18.81 12.31
N VAL A 148 -8.92 -18.48 11.55
CA VAL A 148 -8.06 -17.34 11.86
C VAL A 148 -8.82 -16.04 11.63
N SER A 149 -8.86 -15.16 12.63
CA SER A 149 -9.67 -13.94 12.61
C SER A 149 -8.98 -12.73 13.24
N GLY A 150 -9.48 -11.53 12.92
CA GLY A 150 -8.98 -10.25 13.40
C GLY A 150 -7.49 -10.04 13.13
N LYS A 151 -6.77 -9.49 14.12
CA LYS A 151 -5.34 -9.14 14.01
C LYS A 151 -4.41 -10.32 13.66
N ALA A 152 -4.86 -11.57 13.80
CA ALA A 152 -4.09 -12.75 13.46
C ALA A 152 -4.10 -13.09 11.95
N VAL A 153 -5.06 -12.57 11.18
CA VAL A 153 -5.24 -12.90 9.76
C VAL A 153 -4.03 -12.50 8.93
N THR A 154 -3.59 -11.24 9.02
CA THR A 154 -2.48 -10.74 8.20
C THR A 154 -1.17 -11.49 8.44
N PRO A 155 -0.68 -11.67 9.69
CA PRO A 155 0.53 -12.46 9.94
C PRO A 155 0.42 -13.90 9.43
N PHE A 156 -0.74 -14.55 9.61
CA PHE A 156 -0.97 -15.90 9.12
C PHE A 156 -0.89 -15.98 7.59
N LEU A 157 -1.60 -15.09 6.87
CA LEU A 157 -1.61 -15.09 5.40
C LEU A 157 -0.21 -14.84 4.83
N LEU A 158 0.54 -13.89 5.38
CA LEU A 158 1.92 -13.62 4.95
C LEU A 158 2.84 -14.82 5.19
N SER A 159 2.72 -15.47 6.35
CA SER A 159 3.50 -16.68 6.66
C SER A 159 3.15 -17.83 5.72
N LYS A 160 1.87 -18.02 5.39
CA LYS A 160 1.45 -19.10 4.50
C LYS A 160 1.88 -18.85 3.06
N ILE A 161 1.79 -17.61 2.58
CA ILE A 161 2.29 -17.23 1.25
C ILE A 161 3.81 -17.41 1.17
N LEU A 162 4.54 -17.11 2.24
CA LEU A 162 5.99 -17.37 2.30
C LEU A 162 6.33 -18.83 2.04
N GLU A 163 5.63 -19.74 2.73
CA GLU A 163 5.77 -21.18 2.56
C GLU A 163 5.41 -21.61 1.13
N LEU A 164 4.22 -21.21 0.64
CA LEU A 164 3.70 -21.61 -0.67
C LEU A 164 4.55 -21.12 -1.85
N THR A 165 5.23 -19.99 -1.68
CA THR A 165 6.12 -19.39 -2.70
C THR A 165 7.57 -19.83 -2.57
N GLY A 166 7.90 -20.71 -1.62
CA GLY A 166 9.26 -21.17 -1.37
C GLY A 166 10.24 -20.01 -1.08
N GLY A 167 9.79 -18.95 -0.39
CA GLY A 167 10.64 -17.79 -0.10
C GLY A 167 10.54 -16.63 -1.10
N ARG A 168 10.01 -16.84 -2.31
CA ARG A 168 9.99 -15.81 -3.37
C ARG A 168 9.19 -14.57 -2.95
N SER A 169 8.08 -14.72 -2.24
CA SER A 169 7.30 -13.57 -1.73
C SER A 169 8.09 -12.68 -0.76
N LEU A 170 8.98 -13.25 0.06
CA LEU A 170 9.84 -12.46 0.94
C LEU A 170 10.94 -11.73 0.14
N LYS A 171 11.54 -12.40 -0.85
CA LYS A 171 12.52 -11.75 -1.74
C LYS A 171 11.91 -10.52 -2.42
N THR A 172 10.73 -10.68 -3.02
CA THR A 172 9.98 -9.58 -3.65
C THR A 172 9.60 -8.50 -2.63
N ASN A 173 9.22 -8.89 -1.40
CA ASN A 173 8.90 -7.94 -0.33
C ASN A 173 10.10 -7.08 0.11
N ILE A 174 11.31 -7.65 0.14
CA ILE A 174 12.54 -6.90 0.40
C ILE A 174 12.79 -5.91 -0.75
N ALA A 175 12.71 -6.38 -2.00
CA ALA A 175 12.94 -5.55 -3.19
C ALA A 175 11.99 -4.35 -3.28
N LEU A 176 10.69 -4.54 -3.00
CA LEU A 176 9.73 -3.44 -2.99
C LEU A 176 9.98 -2.46 -1.83
N VAL A 177 10.39 -2.92 -0.65
CA VAL A 177 10.69 -2.03 0.49
C VAL A 177 11.89 -1.14 0.16
N GLU A 178 12.95 -1.71 -0.41
CA GLU A 178 14.09 -0.94 -0.87
C GLU A 178 13.70 0.06 -1.96
N ASN A 179 12.86 -0.35 -2.92
CA ASN A 179 12.39 0.53 -3.99
C ASN A 179 11.59 1.72 -3.41
N ASN A 180 10.69 1.45 -2.46
CA ASN A 180 9.90 2.47 -1.78
C ASN A 180 10.78 3.42 -0.97
N ALA A 181 11.79 2.91 -0.28
CA ALA A 181 12.75 3.72 0.46
C ALA A 181 13.56 4.65 -0.47
N ARG A 182 14.02 4.16 -1.62
CA ARG A 182 14.73 4.98 -2.63
C ARG A 182 13.85 6.11 -3.15
N LEU A 183 12.59 5.84 -3.50
CA LEU A 183 11.65 6.87 -3.94
C LEU A 183 11.34 7.87 -2.82
N ALA A 184 11.05 7.39 -1.61
CA ALA A 184 10.79 8.23 -0.45
C ALA A 184 11.94 9.19 -0.15
N ALA A 185 13.19 8.72 -0.21
CA ALA A 185 14.37 9.55 -0.02
C ALA A 185 14.48 10.66 -1.10
N ARG A 186 14.13 10.36 -2.35
CA ARG A 186 14.11 11.35 -3.43
C ARG A 186 13.01 12.40 -3.23
N ILE A 187 11.80 11.98 -2.83
CA ILE A 187 10.70 12.90 -2.49
C ILE A 187 11.12 13.79 -1.31
N ALA A 188 11.69 13.21 -0.26
CA ALA A 188 12.15 13.95 0.91
C ALA A 188 13.21 15.00 0.58
N LYS A 189 14.12 14.70 -0.37
CA LYS A 189 15.11 15.67 -0.87
C LYS A 189 14.47 16.83 -1.65
N ALA A 190 13.33 16.59 -2.32
CA ALA A 190 12.62 17.59 -3.11
C ALA A 190 11.69 18.51 -2.28
N LEU A 191 11.35 18.11 -1.04
CA LEU A 191 10.51 18.84 -0.07
C LEU A 191 11.24 19.98 0.65
#